data_AF-C0C6Y3-F1
#
_entry.id   AF-C0C6Y3-F1
#
_cell.length_a   1.000
_cell.length_b   1.000
_cell.length_c   1.000
_cell.angle_alpha   90.00
_cell.angle_beta   90.00
_cell.angle_gamma   90.00
#
_symmetry.space_group_name_H-M   'P 1'
#
loop_
_entity.id
_entity.type
_entity.pdbx_description
1 polymer ?
#
loop_
_entity_poly.entity_id
_entity_poly.type
_entity_poly.pdbx_seq_one_letter_code
_entity_poly.pdbx_strand_id
1 'polypeptide(L)' 'MIIDAHMHLIRKENFDKERYQWLDNWRIPENMNLDELVKMWKGMGIEKIVAMGQAMYRIWNTDMAENYIQEAYEKYP' A
#
# COMPACT_ATOMS: atom_id res chain seq x y z
N MET A 1 -20.22 2.91 -11.96
CA MET A 1 -19.52 2.29 -10.82
C MET A 1 -18.42 1.38 -11.29
N ILE A 2 -17.18 1.92 -11.30
CA ILE A 2 -15.96 1.13 -11.47
C ILE A 2 -15.41 0.83 -10.07
N ILE A 3 -15.09 -0.44 -9.82
CA ILE A 3 -14.49 -0.90 -8.56
C ILE A 3 -13.12 -1.47 -8.88
N ASP A 4 -12.08 -0.95 -8.23
CA ASP A 4 -10.79 -1.64 -8.20
C ASP A 4 -10.89 -2.76 -7.16
N ALA A 5 -10.89 -4.00 -7.65
CA ALA A 5 -11.13 -5.17 -6.81
C ALA A 5 -9.88 -5.66 -6.06
N HIS A 6 -8.68 -5.13 -6.34
CA HIS A 6 -7.45 -5.61 -5.71
C HIS A 6 -6.36 -4.53 -5.65
N MET A 7 -6.13 -3.99 -4.46
CA MET A 7 -5.17 -2.92 -4.20
C MET A 7 -4.34 -3.23 -2.93
N HIS A 8 -3.06 -2.85 -2.94
CA HIS A 8 -2.22 -2.85 -1.75
C HIS A 8 -1.81 -1.43 -1.39
N LEU A 9 -2.07 -1.03 -0.14
CA LEU A 9 -1.49 0.17 0.45
C LEU A 9 -0.25 -0.24 1.23
N ILE A 10 0.89 0.29 0.82
CA ILE A 10 2.19 -0.02 1.42
C ILE A 10 2.82 1.27 1.95
N ARG A 11 3.67 1.14 2.96
CA ARG A 11 4.49 2.24 3.46
C ARG A 11 5.95 1.82 3.57
N LYS A 12 6.84 2.70 3.13
CA LYS A 12 8.29 2.53 3.07
C LYS A 12 8.89 2.14 4.42
N GLU A 13 8.38 2.71 5.51
CA GLU A 13 8.84 2.42 6.86
C GLU A 13 8.53 0.98 7.32
N ASN A 14 7.60 0.28 6.65
CA ASN A 14 7.25 -1.10 6.97
C ASN A 14 8.09 -2.12 6.19
N PHE A 15 8.99 -1.68 5.30
CA PHE A 15 9.93 -2.56 4.60
C PHE A 15 11.14 -2.88 5.47
N ASP A 16 11.56 -4.15 5.46
CA ASP A 16 12.82 -4.57 6.06
C ASP A 16 13.98 -4.22 5.12
N LYS A 17 14.69 -3.13 5.45
CA LYS A 17 15.79 -2.62 4.63
C LYS A 17 16.94 -3.62 4.50
N GLU A 18 17.28 -4.33 5.56
CA GLU A 18 18.40 -5.28 5.55
C GLU A 18 18.06 -6.45 4.62
N ARG A 19 16.84 -6.98 4.73
CA ARG A 19 16.38 -8.09 3.90
C ARG A 19 16.22 -7.71 2.43
N TYR A 20 15.77 -6.48 2.14
CA TYR A 20 15.65 -6.00 0.77
C TYR A 20 17.00 -5.62 0.12
N GLN A 21 18.02 -5.25 0.90
CA GLN A 21 19.38 -5.06 0.38
C GLN A 21 19.98 -6.34 -0.21
N TRP A 22 19.57 -7.52 0.29
CA TRP A 22 20.03 -8.81 -0.22
C TRP A 22 19.44 -9.17 -1.60
N LEU A 23 18.37 -8.48 -2.03
CA LEU A 23 17.72 -8.66 -3.32
C LEU A 23 18.28 -7.69 -4.37
N ASP A 24 19.60 -7.71 -4.59
CA ASP A 24 20.27 -6.84 -5.56
C ASP A 24 19.92 -5.33 -5.41
N ASN A 25 19.75 -4.85 -4.16
CA ASN A 25 19.31 -3.48 -3.87
C ASN A 25 18.00 -3.09 -4.57
N TRP A 26 17.00 -3.98 -4.54
CA TRP A 26 15.65 -3.64 -5.00
C TRP A 26 15.16 -2.31 -4.41
N ARG A 27 14.68 -1.43 -5.30
CA ARG A 27 14.23 -0.09 -4.92
C ARG A 27 12.97 -0.18 -4.06
N ILE A 28 13.07 0.29 -2.82
CA ILE A 28 11.89 0.52 -1.98
C ILE A 28 11.19 1.80 -2.47
N PRO A 29 9.89 1.75 -2.81
CA PRO A 29 9.15 2.93 -3.28
C PRO A 29 9.03 3.99 -2.17
N GLU A 30 8.92 5.26 -2.58
CA GLU A 30 8.60 6.34 -1.65
C GLU A 30 7.10 6.33 -1.31
N ASN A 31 6.76 6.86 -0.15
CA ASN A 31 5.38 7.01 0.27
C ASN A 31 4.65 8.02 -0.63
N MET A 32 3.43 7.67 -1.02
CA MET A 32 2.50 8.58 -1.68
C MET A 32 1.46 9.06 -0.67
N ASN A 33 1.05 10.33 -0.79
CA ASN A 33 -0.03 10.86 0.03
C ASN A 33 -1.36 10.21 -0.36
N LEU A 34 -2.14 9.75 0.63
CA LEU A 34 -3.42 9.08 0.39
C LEU A 34 -4.44 9.93 -0.35
N ASP A 35 -4.49 11.23 -0.07
CA ASP A 35 -5.51 12.13 -0.61
C ASP A 35 -5.23 12.41 -2.09
N GLU A 36 -3.94 12.51 -2.44
CA GLU A 36 -3.49 12.60 -3.83
C GLU A 36 -3.83 11.33 -4.61
N LEU A 37 -3.61 10.16 -4.00
CA LEU A 37 -3.91 8.87 -4.59
C LEU A 37 -5.42 8.70 -4.82
N VAL A 38 -6.26 9.04 -3.83
CA VAL A 38 -7.73 9.01 -3.95
C VAL A 38 -8.22 9.98 -5.01
N LYS A 39 -7.63 11.18 -5.10
CA LYS A 39 -7.96 12.15 -6.16
C LYS A 39 -7.66 11.58 -7.55
N MET A 40 -6.53 10.89 -7.72
CA MET A 40 -6.19 10.23 -8.99
C MET A 40 -7.19 9.14 -9.35
N TRP A 41 -7.56 8.26 -8.42
CA TRP A 41 -8.53 7.20 -8.66
C TRP A 41 -9.90 7.73 -9.07
N LYS A 42 -10.38 8.77 -8.39
CA LYS A 42 -11.62 9.46 -8.78
C LYS A 42 -11.52 10.06 -10.19
N GLY A 43 -10.37 10.63 -10.53
CA GLY A 43 -10.10 11.13 -11.89
C GLY A 43 -10.11 10.04 -12.97
N MET A 44 -9.78 8.80 -12.62
CA MET A 44 -9.88 7.62 -13.50
C MET A 44 -11.29 7.01 -13.55
N GLY A 45 -12.25 7.55 -12.78
CA GLY A 45 -13.62 7.05 -12.71
C GLY A 45 -13.82 5.89 -11.71
N ILE A 46 -12.83 5.58 -10.87
CA ILE A 46 -12.94 4.57 -9.81
C ILE A 46 -13.78 5.14 -8.66
N GLU A 47 -14.81 4.40 -8.26
CA GLU A 47 -15.76 4.82 -7.22
C GLU A 47 -15.53 4.08 -5.89
N LYS A 48 -15.06 2.81 -5.94
CA LYS A 48 -14.75 1.99 -4.77
C LYS A 48 -13.49 1.16 -4.99
N ILE A 49 -12.82 0.81 -3.91
CA ILE A 49 -11.57 0.03 -3.94
C ILE A 49 -11.58 -0.99 -2.81
N VAL A 50 -11.09 -2.19 -3.11
CA VAL A 50 -10.77 -3.21 -2.11
C VAL A 50 -9.28 -3.13 -1.79
N ALA A 51 -8.95 -2.46 -0.69
CA ALA A 51 -7.57 -2.34 -0.20
C ALA A 51 -7.24 -3.46 0.79
N MET A 52 -6.11 -4.14 0.58
CA MET A 52 -5.69 -5.29 1.37
C MET A 52 -4.27 -5.10 1.90
N GLY A 53 -4.06 -5.48 3.16
CA GLY A 53 -2.72 -5.60 3.74
C GLY A 53 -1.92 -6.70 3.04
N GLN A 54 -0.60 -6.54 2.98
CA GLN A 54 0.31 -7.52 2.37
C GLN A 54 1.45 -7.87 3.32
N ALA A 55 1.12 -8.21 4.55
CA ALA A 55 2.10 -8.69 5.51
C ALA A 55 2.83 -9.94 4.98
N MET A 56 4.15 -9.85 4.85
CA MET A 56 5.01 -10.93 4.34
C MET A 56 6.13 -11.28 5.30
N TYR A 57 5.78 -11.39 6.59
CA TYR A 57 6.73 -11.67 7.68
C TYR A 57 7.63 -12.89 7.44
N ARG A 58 7.08 -13.97 6.87
CA ARG A 58 7.83 -15.22 6.65
C ARG A 58 8.97 -15.08 5.64
N ILE A 59 8.70 -14.43 4.51
CA ILE A 59 9.62 -14.40 3.36
C ILE A 59 10.45 -13.12 3.33
N TRP A 60 9.89 -12.01 3.80
CA TRP A 60 10.49 -10.68 3.67
C TRP A 60 10.59 -9.92 4.99
N ASN A 61 10.11 -10.50 6.11
CA ASN A 61 10.09 -9.86 7.42
C ASN A 61 9.49 -8.44 7.40
N THR A 62 8.45 -8.25 6.59
CA THR A 62 7.81 -6.95 6.35
C THR A 62 6.33 -7.03 6.67
N ASP A 63 5.82 -5.98 7.31
CA ASP A 63 4.40 -5.78 7.57
C ASP A 63 3.66 -5.21 6.33
N MET A 64 4.37 -4.49 5.46
CA MET A 64 3.81 -3.75 4.33
C MET A 64 2.59 -2.88 4.67
N ALA A 65 2.52 -2.35 5.89
CA ALA A 65 1.51 -1.39 6.31
C ALA A 65 0.10 -1.97 6.43
N GLU A 66 -0.02 -3.18 7.00
CA GLU A 66 -1.33 -3.76 7.34
C GLU A 66 -2.11 -2.83 8.27
N ASN A 67 -1.42 -2.20 9.23
CA ASN A 67 -1.99 -1.19 10.12
C ASN A 67 -2.53 0.05 9.40
N TYR A 68 -1.95 0.41 8.25
CA TYR A 68 -2.35 1.58 7.49
C TYR A 68 -3.67 1.38 6.72
N ILE A 69 -4.07 0.14 6.46
CA ILE A 69 -5.35 -0.16 5.82
C ILE A 69 -6.52 0.37 6.66
N GLN A 70 -6.46 0.18 7.97
CA GLN A 70 -7.48 0.65 8.89
C GLN A 70 -7.55 2.19 8.90
N GLU A 71 -6.41 2.87 8.99
CA GLU A 71 -6.35 4.34 8.91
C GLU A 71 -6.94 4.87 7.59
N ALA A 72 -6.62 4.21 6.47
CA ALA A 72 -7.13 4.59 5.16
C ALA A 72 -8.65 4.41 5.05
N TYR A 73 -9.19 3.30 5.58
CA TYR A 73 -10.63 3.04 5.62
C TYR A 73 -11.38 4.05 6.49
N GLU A 74 -10.85 4.39 7.68
CA GLU A 74 -11.47 5.38 8.56
C GLU A 74 -11.53 6.77 7.91
N LYS A 75 -10.52 7.13 7.11
CA LYS A 75 -10.50 8.39 6.37
C LYS A 75 -11.40 8.36 5.13
N TYR A 76 -11.51 7.20 4.46
CA TYR A 76 -12.23 7.00 3.21
C TYR A 76 -13.01 5.66 3.18
N PRO A 77 -14.24 5.62 3.72
CA PRO A 77 -15.05 4.40 3.78
C PRO A 77 -15.74 4.00 2.45
#